data_AF-A0A7S0V3D5-F1
#
_entry.id   AF-A0A7S0V3D5-F1
#
_cell.length_a   1.000
_cell.length_b   1.000
_cell.length_c   1.000
_cell.angle_alpha   90.00
_cell.angle_beta   90.00
_cell.angle_gamma   90.00
#
_symmetry.space_group_name_H-M   'P 1'
#
loop_
_entity.id
_entity.type
_entity.pdbx_description
1 polymer ?
#
loop_
_entity_poly.entity_id
_entity_poly.type
_entity_poly.pdbx_seq_one_letter_code
_entity_poly.pdbx_strand_id
1 'polypeptide(L)'
;MNLLRPIYIIKSNFVVPRNRVNPLTLKTQNNNVRARLTLSHNPRHFASMSTESCSSSPAAETLTCSASPVASACFERSGRVLAHFTESNEADSTLKVYPLTKLYLDKLLAKESQSNEKISLTEFEKTWLNSGCVSFKAKGGEVCILPDPSGRPNKALLGIENASDLWSFAALVKHVPQGHVAEIDPAALDLVVSSSEAKKDDFKDPGFTPFPGIPAFKSLSPADAAALGFALGHYSFDRYKKDSAEKSGNGSSSNDDGAETGKPKKPAPKLVWPANCNRSEIVAMARAICWARDLITTPAEDMGPQHLAAEAERMAASLRDGSGVGVGSSSESVGEVKLRILTGDELLREGFRAVHAVGRACYRPPVLIDFQWQPASCSLDPKSSTPSATASKLPLLTLVGKGVCFDSGGLDIKSAGGMKTMKMDMGGAATVLALGYLVASQQLPVRLRVLVPAVENSVSANSYRPLDVIRTKAGITVEVGNTDAEGRLILADALTEALACQVSVEEEEEEGEKKEGRRG
;
A
#
# COMPACT_ATOMS: atom_id res chain seq x y z
N MET A 1 12.08 -8.04 19.70
CA MET A 1 11.62 -7.31 18.50
C MET A 1 10.10 -7.25 18.55
N ASN A 2 9.55 -6.30 19.30
CA ASN A 2 8.10 -6.10 19.43
C ASN A 2 7.77 -4.70 18.92
N LEU A 3 7.33 -4.61 17.66
CA LEU A 3 6.79 -3.39 17.05
C LEU A 3 5.54 -3.77 16.22
N LEU A 4 4.52 -4.28 16.91
CA LEU A 4 3.14 -4.20 16.44
C LEU A 4 2.47 -3.14 17.32
N ARG A 5 2.31 -1.93 16.81
CA ARG A 5 1.45 -0.93 17.44
C ARG A 5 0.01 -1.23 17.03
N PRO A 6 -0.96 -1.16 17.95
CA PRO A 6 -2.35 -1.46 17.65
C PRO A 6 -2.92 -0.48 16.62
N ILE A 7 -3.67 -1.02 15.65
CA ILE A 7 -4.60 -0.26 14.81
C ILE A 7 -5.76 0.14 15.72
N TYR A 8 -6.00 1.44 15.90
CA TYR A 8 -7.15 1.92 16.66
C TYR A 8 -8.41 1.80 15.80
N ILE A 9 -9.24 0.80 16.07
CA ILE A 9 -10.65 0.77 15.66
C ILE A 9 -11.42 1.46 16.77
N ILE A 10 -11.78 2.73 16.57
CA ILE A 10 -12.55 3.49 17.56
C ILE A 10 -14.04 3.14 17.37
N LYS A 11 -14.61 2.39 18.31
CA LYS A 11 -16.05 2.48 18.62
C LYS A 11 -16.21 3.59 19.65
N SER A 12 -16.88 4.69 19.31
CA SER A 12 -17.23 5.71 20.30
C SER A 12 -18.73 5.91 20.37
N ASN A 13 -19.35 5.38 21.42
CA ASN A 13 -20.55 5.96 22.00
C ASN A 13 -20.11 7.18 22.81
N PHE A 14 -19.94 8.33 22.16
CA PHE A 14 -19.65 9.59 22.85
C PHE A 14 -20.69 10.63 22.48
N VAL A 15 -21.56 10.93 23.45
CA VAL A 15 -22.48 12.07 23.39
C VAL A 15 -21.70 13.31 23.83
N VAL A 16 -21.48 14.25 22.91
CA VAL A 16 -20.87 15.56 23.22
C VAL A 16 -21.96 16.51 23.75
N PRO A 17 -21.85 17.06 24.98
CA PRO A 17 -22.79 18.07 25.45
C PRO A 17 -22.56 19.41 24.73
N ARG A 18 -23.63 20.00 24.18
CA ARG A 18 -23.62 21.37 23.65
C ARG A 18 -23.46 22.38 24.79
N ASN A 19 -22.30 23.02 24.91
CA ASN A 19 -22.14 24.21 25.75
C ASN A 19 -22.09 25.49 24.92
N ARG A 20 -22.97 26.43 25.28
CA ARG A 20 -23.08 27.79 24.73
C ARG A 20 -21.83 28.60 25.07
N VAL A 21 -21.24 29.24 24.06
CA VAL A 21 -20.15 30.22 24.26
C VAL A 21 -20.74 31.62 24.16
N ASN A 22 -20.61 32.40 25.23
CA ASN A 22 -20.83 33.86 25.20
C ASN A 22 -19.54 34.57 24.71
N PRO A 23 -19.64 35.65 23.91
CA PRO A 23 -18.48 36.36 23.41
C PRO A 23 -17.86 37.25 24.49
N LEU A 24 -16.55 37.08 24.74
CA LEU A 24 -15.73 38.01 25.52
C LEU A 24 -14.89 38.87 24.57
N THR A 25 -15.09 40.17 24.68
CA THR A 25 -14.40 41.23 23.93
C THR A 25 -13.04 41.52 24.58
N LEU A 26 -11.93 41.43 23.82
CA LEU A 26 -10.60 41.86 24.27
C LEU A 26 -10.10 43.03 23.42
N LYS A 27 -9.78 44.14 24.11
CA LYS A 27 -9.19 45.37 23.56
C LYS A 27 -7.69 45.17 23.33
N THR A 28 -7.21 45.70 22.21
CA THR A 28 -5.80 45.78 21.83
C THR A 28 -5.05 46.85 22.63
N GLN A 29 -3.78 46.58 22.94
CA GLN A 29 -2.79 47.64 23.19
C GLN A 29 -1.49 47.31 22.46
N ASN A 30 -1.07 48.29 21.66
CA ASN A 30 0.22 48.36 20.97
C ASN A 30 1.39 48.37 21.96
N ASN A 31 2.54 47.82 21.56
CA ASN A 31 3.82 48.51 21.75
C ASN A 31 4.87 48.00 20.76
N ASN A 32 5.38 48.94 19.96
CA ASN A 32 6.51 48.79 19.04
C ASN A 32 7.82 48.77 19.81
N VAL A 33 8.74 47.86 19.48
CA VAL A 33 10.18 48.04 19.73
C VAL A 33 10.94 47.70 18.46
N ARG A 34 11.64 48.69 17.92
CA ARG A 34 12.52 48.61 16.74
C ARG A 34 13.94 48.34 17.25
N ALA A 35 14.50 47.17 16.97
CA ALA A 35 15.92 46.90 17.18
C ALA A 35 16.66 46.94 15.83
N ARG A 36 17.64 47.83 15.72
CA ARG A 36 18.48 48.06 14.53
C ARG A 36 19.77 47.26 14.73
N LEU A 37 19.92 46.13 14.04
CA LEU A 37 21.16 45.35 14.01
C LEU A 37 22.01 45.80 12.82
N THR A 38 23.14 46.44 13.11
CA THR A 38 24.22 46.73 12.16
C THR A 38 25.02 45.46 11.89
N LEU A 39 24.99 44.97 10.65
CA LEU A 39 25.87 43.91 10.16
C LEU A 39 27.14 44.52 9.55
N SER A 40 28.31 44.24 10.13
CA SER A 40 29.61 44.54 9.52
C SER A 40 29.86 43.60 8.33
N HIS A 41 29.92 44.16 7.12
CA HIS A 41 30.34 43.42 5.92
C HIS A 41 31.87 43.38 5.80
N ASN A 42 32.39 42.22 5.44
CA ASN A 42 33.76 42.04 4.95
C ASN A 42 33.66 41.54 3.49
N PRO A 43 34.03 42.33 2.46
CA PRO A 43 33.76 41.98 1.07
C PRO A 43 35.00 41.37 0.42
N ARG A 44 34.89 40.13 -0.07
CA ARG A 44 35.76 39.64 -1.16
C ARG A 44 34.95 38.80 -2.13
N HIS A 45 35.15 39.11 -3.42
CA HIS A 45 34.55 38.54 -4.63
C HIS A 45 33.21 39.14 -5.08
N PHE A 46 33.29 40.36 -5.63
CA PHE A 46 32.37 40.82 -6.67
C PHE A 46 32.94 40.41 -8.04
N ALA A 47 32.19 39.59 -8.78
CA ALA A 47 32.22 39.59 -10.23
C ALA A 47 30.95 40.32 -10.70
N SER A 48 31.13 41.22 -11.65
CA SER A 48 30.14 42.16 -12.18
C SER A 48 28.91 41.48 -12.78
N MET A 49 27.71 41.89 -12.36
CA MET A 49 26.53 41.84 -13.22
C MET A 49 25.87 43.22 -13.23
N SER A 50 25.61 43.67 -14.45
CA SER A 50 25.01 44.93 -14.84
C SER A 50 23.62 45.13 -14.26
N THR A 51 23.34 46.36 -13.87
CA THR A 51 22.05 46.86 -13.42
C THR A 51 21.09 47.00 -14.60
N GLU A 52 20.03 46.20 -14.64
CA GLU A 52 18.79 46.58 -15.30
C GLU A 52 17.69 46.67 -14.25
N SER A 53 17.15 47.89 -14.12
CA SER A 53 15.97 48.20 -13.34
C SER A 53 14.73 47.69 -14.08
N CYS A 54 13.89 46.89 -13.42
CA CYS A 54 12.52 46.72 -13.87
C CYS A 54 11.55 46.63 -12.70
N SER A 55 10.51 47.44 -12.81
CA SER A 55 9.44 47.70 -11.87
C SER A 55 8.33 46.64 -11.89
N SER A 56 7.67 46.53 -10.74
CA SER A 56 6.25 46.19 -10.52
C SER A 56 5.70 44.76 -10.77
N SER A 57 5.10 44.25 -9.68
CA SER A 57 4.00 43.27 -9.52
C SER A 57 4.34 41.77 -9.40
N PRO A 58 3.89 41.08 -8.33
CA PRO A 58 4.05 39.63 -8.20
C PRO A 58 2.91 38.93 -8.95
N ALA A 59 3.18 38.46 -10.16
CA ALA A 59 2.36 37.42 -10.75
C ALA A 59 2.67 36.11 -10.00
N ALA A 60 1.64 35.47 -9.44
CA ALA A 60 1.73 34.12 -8.93
C ALA A 60 1.98 33.18 -10.12
N GLU A 61 3.24 32.91 -10.43
CA GLU A 61 3.60 31.79 -11.28
C GLU A 61 3.30 30.51 -10.52
N THR A 62 2.14 29.92 -10.81
CA THR A 62 1.84 28.54 -10.47
C THR A 62 2.84 27.67 -11.23
N LEU A 63 3.98 27.37 -10.61
CA LEU A 63 4.90 26.34 -11.07
C LEU A 63 4.14 25.02 -11.08
N THR A 64 3.54 24.68 -12.22
CA THR A 64 3.10 23.32 -12.50
C THR A 64 4.36 22.48 -12.59
N CYS A 65 4.73 21.85 -11.48
CA CYS A 65 5.77 20.84 -11.46
C CYS A 65 5.27 19.68 -12.31
N SER A 66 5.68 19.62 -13.58
CA SER A 66 5.51 18.43 -14.39
C SER A 66 6.28 17.32 -13.68
N ALA A 67 5.57 16.34 -13.13
CA ALA A 67 6.19 15.19 -12.50
C ALA A 67 7.30 14.66 -13.41
N SER A 68 8.50 14.45 -12.85
CA SER A 68 9.60 13.79 -13.56
C SER A 68 9.06 12.50 -14.23
N PRO A 69 9.40 12.20 -15.50
CA PRO A 69 9.02 10.94 -16.16
C PRO A 69 9.39 9.70 -15.35
N VAL A 70 10.36 9.82 -14.43
CA VAL A 70 10.82 8.76 -13.54
C VAL A 70 9.84 8.51 -12.38
N ALA A 71 9.09 9.53 -11.94
CA ALA A 71 8.23 9.47 -10.76
C ALA A 71 6.84 8.85 -11.03
N SER A 72 6.38 8.87 -12.28
CA SER A 72 5.00 8.51 -12.63
C SER A 72 4.83 7.03 -12.95
N ALA A 73 3.93 6.36 -12.23
CA ALA A 73 3.34 5.03 -12.51
C ALA A 73 3.66 3.90 -11.50
N CYS A 74 3.70 4.18 -10.19
CA CYS A 74 3.78 3.09 -9.20
C CYS A 74 2.55 2.17 -9.31
N PHE A 75 1.36 2.78 -9.44
CA PHE A 75 0.12 2.05 -9.58
C PHE A 75 0.09 1.14 -10.81
N GLU A 76 0.45 1.60 -12.02
CA GLU A 76 0.46 0.74 -13.20
C GLU A 76 1.55 -0.34 -13.12
N ARG A 77 2.74 -0.02 -12.61
CA ARG A 77 3.84 -0.97 -12.46
C ARG A 77 3.46 -2.15 -11.57
N SER A 78 2.69 -1.91 -10.51
CA SER A 78 2.22 -2.98 -9.62
C SER A 78 1.39 -4.06 -10.35
N GLY A 79 0.81 -3.75 -11.52
CA GLY A 79 0.12 -4.72 -12.38
C GLY A 79 1.04 -5.76 -13.05
N ARG A 80 2.37 -5.57 -13.02
CA ARG A 80 3.35 -6.53 -13.58
C ARG A 80 3.38 -7.88 -12.88
N VAL A 81 2.70 -8.03 -11.74
CA VAL A 81 2.57 -9.31 -11.01
C VAL A 81 2.16 -10.45 -11.94
N LEU A 82 1.28 -10.18 -12.90
CA LEU A 82 0.78 -11.18 -13.87
C LEU A 82 1.87 -11.77 -14.75
N ALA A 83 2.96 -11.05 -15.01
CA ALA A 83 4.06 -11.53 -15.85
C ALA A 83 4.81 -12.74 -15.24
N HIS A 84 4.60 -13.00 -13.94
CA HIS A 84 5.21 -14.10 -13.21
C HIS A 84 4.40 -15.40 -13.26
N PHE A 85 3.21 -15.41 -13.89
CA PHE A 85 2.33 -16.57 -13.97
C PHE A 85 2.12 -17.07 -15.40
N THR A 86 1.75 -18.34 -15.55
CA THR A 86 1.40 -18.97 -16.83
C THR A 86 0.27 -19.99 -16.66
N GLU A 87 -0.47 -20.27 -17.74
CA GLU A 87 -1.54 -21.28 -17.78
C GLU A 87 -1.01 -22.68 -18.05
N SER A 88 -0.01 -22.80 -18.93
CA SER A 88 0.50 -24.08 -19.41
C SER A 88 1.90 -24.36 -18.88
N ASN A 89 2.18 -25.65 -18.69
CA ASN A 89 3.53 -26.16 -18.52
C ASN A 89 4.22 -26.27 -19.89
N GLU A 90 5.43 -25.74 -19.99
CA GLU A 90 6.34 -26.03 -21.11
C GLU A 90 7.14 -27.27 -20.70
N ALA A 91 6.82 -28.44 -21.27
CA ALA A 91 7.24 -29.73 -20.72
C ALA A 91 8.76 -29.87 -20.51
N ASP A 92 9.58 -29.27 -21.37
CA ASP A 92 11.05 -29.35 -21.29
C ASP A 92 11.70 -28.40 -20.26
N SER A 93 10.95 -27.42 -19.72
CA SER A 93 11.44 -26.41 -18.76
C SER A 93 10.63 -26.36 -17.46
N THR A 94 9.76 -27.33 -17.24
CA THR A 94 8.88 -27.38 -16.07
C THR A 94 9.56 -28.10 -14.91
N LEU A 95 9.64 -27.43 -13.75
CA LEU A 95 10.15 -27.95 -12.50
C LEU A 95 8.97 -28.22 -11.56
N LYS A 96 8.71 -29.51 -11.27
CA LYS A 96 7.62 -29.88 -10.36
C LYS A 96 8.00 -29.59 -8.91
N VAL A 97 7.22 -28.78 -8.22
CA VAL A 97 7.47 -28.35 -6.84
C VAL A 97 6.57 -29.13 -5.88
N TYR A 98 7.21 -29.79 -4.92
CA TYR A 98 6.56 -30.56 -3.86
C TYR A 98 6.77 -29.82 -2.53
N PRO A 99 5.79 -29.02 -2.07
CA PRO A 99 5.82 -28.47 -0.72
C PRO A 99 5.65 -29.59 0.31
N LEU A 100 6.46 -29.58 1.37
CA LEU A 100 6.34 -30.53 2.46
C LEU A 100 6.84 -29.98 3.80
N THR A 101 6.30 -30.53 4.88
CA THR A 101 6.80 -30.29 6.23
C THR A 101 7.94 -31.26 6.55
N LYS A 102 8.73 -30.94 7.58
CA LYS A 102 9.75 -31.84 8.11
C LYS A 102 9.21 -33.23 8.45
N LEU A 103 8.03 -33.30 9.08
CA LEU A 103 7.39 -34.57 9.46
C LEU A 103 7.12 -35.45 8.22
N TYR A 104 6.74 -34.84 7.10
CA TYR A 104 6.49 -35.57 5.87
C TYR A 104 7.79 -36.00 5.17
N LEU A 105 8.85 -35.18 5.24
CA LEU A 105 10.17 -35.57 4.74
C LEU A 105 10.69 -36.84 5.43
N ASP A 106 10.58 -36.89 6.75
CA ASP A 106 11.03 -38.04 7.54
C ASP A 106 10.28 -39.33 7.17
N LYS A 107 8.98 -39.23 6.83
CA LYS A 107 8.18 -40.36 6.33
C LYS A 107 8.62 -40.82 4.93
N LEU A 108 8.83 -39.90 3.99
CA LEU A 108 9.27 -40.21 2.63
C LEU A 108 10.65 -40.90 2.59
N LEU A 109 11.52 -40.61 3.56
CA LEU A 109 12.84 -41.21 3.67
C LEU A 109 12.85 -42.56 4.42
N ALA A 110 11.78 -42.89 5.14
CA ALA A 110 11.66 -44.18 5.82
C ALA A 110 11.45 -45.33 4.80
N LYS A 111 12.04 -46.50 5.06
CA LYS A 111 12.04 -47.66 4.15
C LYS A 111 10.67 -48.34 3.97
N GLU A 112 9.70 -48.05 4.83
CA GLU A 112 8.33 -48.59 4.75
C GLU A 112 7.44 -47.63 3.93
N SER A 113 7.71 -47.48 2.64
CA SER A 113 6.80 -46.77 1.75
C SER A 113 5.48 -47.56 1.68
N GLN A 114 4.45 -47.05 2.36
CA GLN A 114 3.10 -47.59 2.20
C GLN A 114 2.68 -47.36 0.73
N SER A 115 2.07 -48.38 0.11
CA SER A 115 1.66 -48.40 -1.30
C SER A 115 0.61 -47.35 -1.71
N ASN A 116 0.29 -46.39 -0.83
CA ASN A 116 -0.78 -45.41 -0.97
C ASN A 116 -0.30 -43.95 -0.75
N GLU A 117 1.01 -43.71 -0.77
CA GLU A 117 1.56 -42.34 -0.68
C GLU A 117 1.36 -41.57 -1.99
N LYS A 118 0.71 -40.40 -1.91
CA LYS A 118 0.45 -39.53 -3.06
C LYS A 118 1.73 -38.94 -3.70
N ILE A 119 2.85 -38.92 -2.97
CA ILE A 119 4.17 -38.49 -3.47
C ILE A 119 5.14 -39.64 -3.25
N SER A 120 5.96 -39.95 -4.26
CA SER A 120 7.06 -40.91 -4.13
C SER A 120 8.38 -40.34 -4.64
N LEU A 121 9.46 -40.72 -3.95
CA LEU A 121 10.84 -40.46 -4.37
C LEU A 121 11.42 -41.75 -4.95
N THR A 122 12.10 -41.62 -6.09
CA THR A 122 12.89 -42.70 -6.69
C THR A 122 14.10 -43.03 -5.82
N GLU A 123 14.68 -44.22 -5.98
CA GLU A 123 15.89 -44.60 -5.26
C GLU A 123 17.08 -43.68 -5.59
N PHE A 124 17.13 -43.15 -6.82
CA PHE A 124 18.11 -42.12 -7.20
C PHE A 124 17.94 -40.83 -6.38
N GLU A 125 16.70 -40.34 -6.26
CA GLU A 125 16.38 -39.13 -5.49
C GLU A 125 16.63 -39.32 -3.98
N LYS A 126 16.30 -40.49 -3.42
CA LYS A 126 16.63 -40.83 -2.02
C LYS A 126 18.13 -40.87 -1.79
N THR A 127 18.87 -41.48 -2.71
CA THR A 127 20.34 -41.52 -2.64
C THR A 127 20.93 -40.11 -2.75
N TRP A 128 20.39 -39.26 -3.63
CA TRP A 128 20.80 -37.86 -3.76
C TRP A 128 20.63 -37.09 -2.45
N LEU A 129 19.47 -37.22 -1.80
CA LEU A 129 19.21 -36.58 -0.49
C LEU A 129 20.11 -37.14 0.63
N ASN A 130 20.40 -38.44 0.60
CA ASN A 130 21.22 -39.12 1.62
C ASN A 130 22.73 -39.08 1.34
N SER A 131 23.16 -38.54 0.19
CA SER A 131 24.57 -38.51 -0.25
C SER A 131 25.50 -37.70 0.66
N GLY A 132 24.95 -36.94 1.61
CA GLY A 132 25.70 -36.01 2.47
C GLY A 132 26.12 -34.71 1.77
N CYS A 133 26.03 -34.64 0.44
CA CYS A 133 26.29 -33.45 -0.36
C CYS A 133 25.12 -32.44 -0.34
N VAL A 134 23.91 -32.90 0.00
CA VAL A 134 22.69 -32.08 0.06
C VAL A 134 22.16 -32.11 1.49
N SER A 135 22.20 -30.98 2.19
CA SER A 135 21.65 -30.86 3.54
C SER A 135 20.25 -30.25 3.48
N PHE A 136 19.26 -31.03 3.03
CA PHE A 136 17.85 -30.61 3.02
C PHE A 136 17.12 -31.14 4.26
N LYS A 137 16.49 -30.27 5.05
CA LYS A 137 15.79 -30.63 6.29
C LYS A 137 14.32 -30.20 6.31
N ALA A 138 13.80 -29.76 5.17
CA ALA A 138 12.47 -29.18 5.01
C ALA A 138 12.17 -28.08 6.04
N LYS A 139 13.13 -27.18 6.27
CA LYS A 139 12.88 -25.92 7.00
C LYS A 139 12.07 -24.96 6.11
N GLY A 140 11.27 -24.08 6.71
CA GLY A 140 10.54 -23.06 5.96
C GLY A 140 11.45 -22.27 5.01
N GLY A 141 11.10 -22.27 3.73
CA GLY A 141 11.81 -21.58 2.64
C GLY A 141 13.05 -22.29 2.13
N GLU A 142 13.38 -23.46 2.66
CA GLU A 142 14.47 -24.30 2.14
C GLU A 142 14.02 -24.98 0.85
N VAL A 143 14.85 -24.92 -0.20
CA VAL A 143 14.55 -25.53 -1.50
C VAL A 143 15.66 -26.49 -1.89
N CYS A 144 15.29 -27.72 -2.25
CA CYS A 144 16.20 -28.73 -2.77
C CYS A 144 15.78 -29.13 -4.18
N ILE A 145 16.64 -28.88 -5.16
CA ILE A 145 16.41 -29.30 -6.55
C ILE A 145 16.95 -30.72 -6.72
N LEU A 146 16.08 -31.61 -7.19
CA LEU A 146 16.39 -32.99 -7.52
C LEU A 146 16.57 -33.11 -9.04
N PRO A 147 17.75 -33.54 -9.51
CA PRO A 147 17.96 -33.79 -10.91
C PRO A 147 17.32 -35.12 -11.36
N ASP A 148 17.06 -35.25 -12.65
CA ASP A 148 16.82 -36.55 -13.28
C ASP A 148 18.15 -37.31 -13.50
N PRO A 149 18.13 -38.59 -13.95
CA PRO A 149 19.35 -39.34 -14.25
C PRO A 149 20.24 -38.73 -15.34
N SER A 150 19.73 -37.79 -16.14
CA SER A 150 20.51 -37.04 -17.13
C SER A 150 21.17 -35.78 -16.56
N GLY A 151 20.92 -35.47 -15.28
CA GLY A 151 21.45 -34.30 -14.57
C GLY A 151 20.61 -33.03 -14.76
N ARG A 152 19.44 -33.09 -15.40
CA ARG A 152 18.56 -31.93 -15.60
C ARG A 152 17.68 -31.70 -14.37
N PRO A 153 17.41 -30.44 -13.96
CA PRO A 153 16.43 -30.16 -12.92
C PRO A 153 15.06 -30.74 -13.27
N ASN A 154 14.47 -31.55 -12.39
CA ASN A 154 13.20 -32.24 -12.66
C ASN A 154 12.17 -32.01 -11.54
N LYS A 155 12.57 -32.15 -10.28
CA LYS A 155 11.71 -31.88 -9.12
C LYS A 155 12.38 -30.88 -8.18
N ALA A 156 11.57 -30.15 -7.42
CA ALA A 156 12.02 -29.34 -6.30
C ALA A 156 11.22 -29.71 -5.05
N LEU A 157 11.93 -29.99 -3.96
CA LEU A 157 11.35 -30.10 -2.64
C LEU A 157 11.37 -28.72 -1.98
N LEU A 158 10.23 -28.25 -1.49
CA LEU A 158 10.12 -27.00 -0.76
C LEU A 158 9.73 -27.29 0.69
N GLY A 159 10.59 -26.90 1.62
CA GLY A 159 10.26 -26.93 3.05
C GLY A 159 9.28 -25.80 3.39
N ILE A 160 8.19 -26.16 4.07
CA ILE A 160 7.19 -25.21 4.55
C ILE A 160 6.88 -25.46 6.03
N GLU A 161 6.45 -24.42 6.73
CA GLU A 161 6.10 -24.53 8.15
C GLU A 161 4.67 -25.05 8.35
N ASN A 162 3.71 -24.58 7.55
CA ASN A 162 2.30 -24.94 7.64
C ASN A 162 1.55 -24.62 6.32
N ALA A 163 0.27 -24.97 6.28
CA ALA A 163 -0.60 -24.82 5.11
C ALA A 163 -0.80 -23.37 4.63
N SER A 164 -0.64 -22.37 5.51
CA SER A 164 -0.78 -20.94 5.17
C SER A 164 0.57 -20.21 5.05
N ASP A 165 1.69 -20.94 5.01
CA ASP A 165 3.03 -20.39 4.91
C ASP A 165 3.32 -19.87 3.50
N LEU A 166 2.92 -18.63 3.24
CA LEU A 166 3.20 -17.94 1.98
C LEU A 166 4.70 -17.61 1.80
N TRP A 167 5.45 -17.40 2.88
CA TRP A 167 6.82 -16.88 2.80
C TRP A 167 7.79 -17.92 2.26
N SER A 168 7.56 -19.19 2.57
CA SER A 168 8.34 -20.29 2.00
C SER A 168 8.25 -20.33 0.46
N PHE A 169 7.08 -20.07 -0.12
CA PHE A 169 6.92 -20.03 -1.58
C PHE A 169 7.66 -18.87 -2.26
N ALA A 170 7.92 -17.78 -1.54
CA ALA A 170 8.75 -16.69 -2.05
C ALA A 170 10.20 -17.13 -2.34
N ALA A 171 10.69 -18.17 -1.66
CA ALA A 171 12.03 -18.71 -1.88
C ALA A 171 12.20 -19.33 -3.28
N LEU A 172 11.11 -19.81 -3.89
CA LEU A 172 11.15 -20.41 -5.22
C LEU A 172 11.69 -19.44 -6.27
N VAL A 173 11.40 -18.14 -6.15
CA VAL A 173 11.87 -17.11 -7.09
C VAL A 173 13.39 -17.08 -7.23
N LYS A 174 14.12 -17.42 -6.15
CA LYS A 174 15.59 -17.44 -6.14
C LYS A 174 16.20 -18.78 -6.56
N HIS A 175 15.46 -19.87 -6.38
CA HIS A 175 15.99 -21.23 -6.55
C HIS A 175 15.54 -21.88 -7.85
N VAL A 176 14.34 -21.58 -8.34
CA VAL A 176 13.88 -22.05 -9.66
C VAL A 176 14.84 -21.48 -10.71
N PRO A 177 15.46 -22.32 -11.56
CA PRO A 177 16.43 -21.84 -12.53
C PRO A 177 15.79 -20.85 -13.51
N GLN A 178 16.54 -19.84 -13.95
CA GLN A 178 16.04 -18.87 -14.92
C GLN A 178 15.58 -19.58 -16.22
N GLY A 179 14.46 -19.12 -16.77
CA GLY A 179 13.79 -19.75 -17.91
C GLY A 179 12.97 -20.99 -17.59
N HIS A 180 12.90 -21.44 -16.33
CA HIS A 180 12.04 -22.55 -15.93
C HIS A 180 10.70 -22.05 -15.40
N VAL A 181 9.71 -22.93 -15.50
CA VAL A 181 8.38 -22.75 -14.92
C VAL A 181 8.25 -23.69 -13.73
N ALA A 182 7.90 -23.16 -12.56
CA ALA A 182 7.52 -23.97 -11.41
C ALA A 182 6.07 -24.43 -11.55
N GLU A 183 5.79 -25.71 -11.30
CA GLU A 183 4.44 -26.27 -11.24
C GLU A 183 4.26 -26.91 -9.85
N ILE A 184 3.36 -26.39 -9.03
CA ILE A 184 3.13 -26.94 -7.69
C ILE A 184 2.25 -28.17 -7.80
N ASP A 185 2.74 -29.27 -7.25
CA ASP A 185 2.00 -30.53 -7.23
C ASP A 185 0.73 -30.39 -6.34
N PRO A 186 -0.49 -30.56 -6.90
CA PRO A 186 -1.72 -30.37 -6.13
C PRO A 186 -1.87 -31.39 -4.99
N ALA A 187 -1.39 -32.62 -5.20
CA ALA A 187 -1.49 -33.68 -4.20
C ALA A 187 -0.57 -33.42 -3.01
N ALA A 188 0.61 -32.84 -3.25
CA ALA A 188 1.50 -32.34 -2.20
C ALA A 188 0.86 -31.25 -1.37
N LEU A 189 0.18 -30.32 -2.03
CA LEU A 189 -0.48 -29.21 -1.38
C LEU A 189 -1.64 -29.69 -0.47
N ASP A 190 -2.42 -30.68 -0.91
CA ASP A 190 -3.47 -31.31 -0.10
C ASP A 190 -2.91 -32.05 1.12
N LEU A 191 -1.77 -32.74 0.95
CA LEU A 191 -1.12 -33.48 2.04
C LEU A 191 -0.68 -32.55 3.16
N VAL A 192 -0.19 -31.35 2.82
CA VAL A 192 0.17 -30.32 3.79
C VAL A 192 -1.05 -29.91 4.62
N VAL A 193 -2.20 -29.69 3.99
CA VAL A 193 -3.45 -29.37 4.72
C VAL A 193 -3.84 -30.48 5.68
N SER A 194 -3.75 -31.73 5.24
CA SER A 194 -4.12 -32.89 6.05
C SER A 194 -3.15 -33.17 7.20
N SER A 195 -1.89 -32.74 7.09
CA SER A 195 -0.82 -33.01 8.05
C SER A 195 -0.51 -31.84 8.98
N SER A 196 -0.88 -30.61 8.59
CA SER A 196 -0.99 -29.51 9.52
C SER A 196 -2.14 -29.85 10.46
N GLU A 197 -1.83 -30.32 11.67
CA GLU A 197 -2.75 -30.18 12.79
C GLU A 197 -3.14 -28.70 12.81
N ALA A 198 -4.35 -28.39 12.35
CA ALA A 198 -4.86 -27.04 12.41
C ALA A 198 -4.87 -26.68 13.90
N LYS A 199 -3.86 -25.92 14.34
CA LYS A 199 -4.00 -25.08 15.52
C LYS A 199 -5.14 -24.14 15.19
N LYS A 200 -6.36 -24.55 15.56
CA LYS A 200 -7.53 -23.71 15.58
C LYS A 200 -7.15 -22.46 16.36
N ASP A 201 -7.14 -21.34 15.65
CA ASP A 201 -7.28 -19.99 16.18
C ASP A 201 -6.20 -19.53 17.18
N ASP A 202 -5.01 -19.19 16.70
CA ASP A 202 -4.09 -18.29 17.44
C ASP A 202 -4.44 -16.79 17.23
N PHE A 203 -5.56 -16.48 16.55
CA PHE A 203 -6.09 -15.12 16.42
C PHE A 203 -7.50 -14.99 17.03
N LYS A 204 -7.68 -15.52 18.24
CA LYS A 204 -8.75 -15.01 19.13
C LYS A 204 -8.22 -13.73 19.78
N ASP A 205 -8.40 -12.60 19.11
CA ASP A 205 -8.42 -11.34 19.84
C ASP A 205 -9.69 -11.34 20.70
N PRO A 206 -9.59 -11.44 22.04
CA PRO A 206 -10.77 -11.51 22.90
C PRO A 206 -11.65 -10.24 22.82
N GLY A 207 -11.20 -9.18 22.14
CA GLY A 207 -11.97 -7.96 21.89
C GLY A 207 -12.64 -7.84 20.51
N PHE A 208 -12.33 -8.72 19.54
CA PHE A 208 -12.88 -8.60 18.18
C PHE A 208 -14.10 -9.50 18.00
N THR A 209 -15.29 -8.94 18.17
CA THR A 209 -16.51 -9.55 17.65
C THR A 209 -16.60 -9.26 16.16
N PRO A 210 -16.66 -10.27 15.27
CA PRO A 210 -16.96 -10.03 13.86
C PRO A 210 -18.26 -9.24 13.76
N PHE A 211 -18.31 -8.22 12.91
CA PHE A 211 -19.56 -7.51 12.67
C PHE A 211 -20.63 -8.51 12.19
N PRO A 212 -21.88 -8.45 12.71
CA PRO A 212 -22.95 -9.32 12.26
C PRO A 212 -23.09 -9.25 10.74
N GLY A 213 -23.06 -10.40 10.07
CA GLY A 213 -23.16 -10.50 8.61
C GLY A 213 -21.84 -10.39 7.84
N ILE A 214 -20.69 -10.16 8.49
CA ILE A 214 -19.38 -10.27 7.84
C ILE A 214 -18.84 -11.70 8.02
N PRO A 215 -18.51 -12.44 6.95
CA PRO A 215 -17.92 -13.77 7.05
C PRO A 215 -16.66 -13.76 7.95
N ALA A 216 -16.45 -14.84 8.70
CA ALA A 216 -15.23 -15.02 9.47
C ALA A 216 -13.99 -14.91 8.55
N PHE A 217 -12.89 -14.36 9.08
CA PHE A 217 -11.63 -14.26 8.34
C PHE A 217 -11.20 -15.65 7.88
N LYS A 218 -11.31 -15.91 6.58
CA LYS A 218 -10.85 -17.17 5.99
C LYS A 218 -9.35 -17.04 5.78
N SER A 219 -8.57 -17.90 6.43
CA SER A 219 -7.15 -18.02 6.11
C SER A 219 -6.98 -18.32 4.62
N LEU A 220 -5.94 -17.78 3.99
CA LEU A 220 -5.60 -18.11 2.61
C LEU A 220 -5.55 -19.63 2.43
N SER A 221 -6.12 -20.13 1.33
CA SER A 221 -5.88 -21.53 0.98
C SER A 221 -4.39 -21.71 0.68
N PRO A 222 -3.84 -22.93 0.79
CA PRO A 222 -2.45 -23.17 0.43
C PRO A 222 -2.13 -22.78 -1.04
N ALA A 223 -3.10 -22.93 -1.94
CA ALA A 223 -2.96 -22.55 -3.35
C ALA A 223 -2.83 -21.02 -3.49
N ASP A 224 -3.64 -20.28 -2.74
CA ASP A 224 -3.60 -18.83 -2.65
C ASP A 224 -2.30 -18.35 -2.00
N ALA A 225 -1.91 -18.96 -0.88
CA ALA A 225 -0.66 -18.67 -0.17
C ALA A 225 0.56 -18.90 -1.05
N ALA A 226 0.57 -19.99 -1.83
CA ALA A 226 1.65 -20.29 -2.76
C ALA A 226 1.75 -19.26 -3.89
N ALA A 227 0.62 -18.94 -4.51
CA ALA A 227 0.58 -17.95 -5.58
C ALA A 227 0.98 -16.55 -5.07
N LEU A 228 0.42 -16.11 -3.94
CA LEU A 228 0.74 -14.82 -3.33
C LEU A 228 2.21 -14.75 -2.89
N GLY A 229 2.71 -15.79 -2.24
CA GLY A 229 4.10 -15.90 -1.81
C GLY A 229 5.08 -15.77 -2.98
N PHE A 230 4.82 -16.50 -4.05
CA PHE A 230 5.61 -16.43 -5.29
C PHE A 230 5.58 -15.02 -5.91
N ALA A 231 4.39 -14.43 -6.05
CA ALA A 231 4.22 -13.07 -6.56
C ALA A 231 5.00 -12.03 -5.74
N LEU A 232 4.89 -12.09 -4.40
CA LEU A 232 5.58 -11.16 -3.50
C LEU A 232 7.10 -11.38 -3.45
N GLY A 233 7.57 -12.61 -3.71
CA GLY A 233 8.98 -12.95 -3.84
C GLY A 233 9.65 -12.34 -5.08
N HIS A 234 8.88 -12.07 -6.13
CA HIS A 234 9.34 -11.39 -7.34
C HIS A 234 9.44 -9.87 -7.20
N TYR A 235 8.87 -9.28 -6.14
CA TYR A 235 8.91 -7.85 -5.94
C TYR A 235 10.36 -7.33 -5.93
N SER A 236 10.62 -6.34 -6.76
CA SER A 236 11.90 -5.65 -6.82
C SER A 236 11.68 -4.17 -7.14
N PHE A 237 12.48 -3.34 -6.47
CA PHE A 237 12.51 -1.89 -6.70
C PHE A 237 13.83 -1.50 -7.37
N ASP A 238 13.81 -1.45 -8.69
CA ASP A 238 14.97 -1.23 -9.56
C ASP A 238 14.88 0.06 -10.40
N ARG A 239 13.86 0.88 -10.16
CA ARG A 239 13.57 2.12 -10.91
C ARG A 239 14.77 3.08 -10.98
N TYR A 240 15.56 3.15 -9.91
CA TYR A 240 16.72 4.06 -9.81
C TYR A 240 18.06 3.35 -10.04
N LYS A 241 18.07 2.13 -10.60
CA LYS A 241 19.29 1.39 -10.96
C LYS A 241 19.59 1.58 -12.46
N LYS A 242 20.89 1.72 -12.78
CA LYS A 242 21.40 2.09 -14.12
C LYS A 242 21.03 1.10 -15.23
N ASP A 243 20.75 -0.17 -14.90
CA ASP A 243 20.49 -1.23 -15.88
C ASP A 243 19.03 -1.29 -16.39
N SER A 244 18.14 -0.43 -15.89
CA SER A 244 16.69 -0.52 -16.14
C SER A 244 16.21 0.31 -17.35
N ALA A 245 16.94 1.37 -17.71
CA ALA A 245 16.48 2.38 -18.68
C ALA A 245 16.91 2.11 -20.13
N GLU A 246 18.00 1.39 -20.38
CA GLU A 246 18.53 1.19 -21.74
C GLU A 246 17.87 0.02 -22.51
N LYS A 247 16.96 -0.75 -21.90
CA LYS A 247 16.44 -2.00 -22.51
C LYS A 247 14.91 -2.11 -22.64
N SER A 248 14.18 -1.01 -22.42
CA SER A 248 12.72 -0.97 -22.60
C SER A 248 12.31 0.15 -23.56
N GLY A 249 13.00 0.27 -24.70
CA GLY A 249 12.58 1.09 -25.83
C GLY A 249 12.14 0.19 -26.98
N ASN A 250 10.83 0.08 -27.19
CA ASN A 250 10.27 -0.48 -28.41
C ASN A 250 10.39 0.60 -29.49
N GLY A 251 11.47 0.56 -30.29
CA GLY A 251 11.74 1.48 -31.38
C GLY A 251 12.14 0.71 -32.62
N SER A 252 11.25 0.70 -33.61
CA SER A 252 11.50 0.20 -34.95
C SER A 252 12.64 0.96 -35.63
N SER A 253 13.53 0.19 -36.29
CA SER A 253 14.44 0.58 -37.38
C SER A 253 15.54 1.61 -37.11
N SER A 254 16.79 1.14 -37.06
CA SER A 254 17.78 1.44 -38.10
C SER A 254 18.98 0.51 -37.94
N ASN A 255 19.48 0.04 -39.08
CA ASN A 255 20.69 -0.78 -39.18
C ASN A 255 21.89 0.00 -38.63
N ASP A 256 22.64 -0.59 -37.70
CA ASP A 256 24.06 -0.30 -37.56
C ASP A 256 24.81 -1.54 -37.05
N ASP A 257 25.82 -1.93 -37.81
CA ASP A 257 26.65 -3.12 -37.61
C ASP A 257 27.70 -2.84 -36.53
N GLY A 258 27.49 -3.36 -35.32
CA GLY A 258 28.44 -3.22 -34.22
C GLY A 258 28.28 -4.31 -33.18
N ALA A 259 28.99 -5.43 -33.36
CA ALA A 259 28.97 -6.57 -32.46
C ALA A 259 29.56 -6.26 -31.07
N GLU A 260 28.71 -6.25 -30.04
CA GLU A 260 29.10 -6.60 -28.67
C GLU A 260 28.12 -7.62 -28.09
N THR A 261 28.63 -8.83 -27.87
CA THR A 261 27.89 -10.04 -27.47
C THR A 261 27.43 -9.98 -26.02
N GLY A 262 26.31 -9.31 -25.74
CA GLY A 262 25.56 -9.51 -24.51
C GLY A 262 24.69 -10.76 -24.62
N LYS A 263 25.03 -11.85 -23.91
CA LYS A 263 24.15 -13.04 -23.83
C LYS A 263 22.74 -12.60 -23.41
N PRO A 264 21.66 -13.03 -24.10
CA PRO A 264 20.30 -12.68 -23.71
C PRO A 264 20.06 -13.14 -22.26
N LYS A 265 19.61 -12.21 -21.41
CA LYS A 265 19.29 -12.50 -20.01
C LYS A 265 18.09 -13.45 -20.02
N LYS A 266 18.26 -14.66 -19.47
CA LYS A 266 17.18 -15.65 -19.39
C LYS A 266 15.99 -15.04 -18.61
N PRO A 267 14.75 -15.33 -19.01
CA PRO A 267 13.58 -14.76 -18.35
C PRO A 267 13.53 -15.21 -16.89
N ALA A 268 12.93 -14.38 -16.04
CA ALA A 268 12.70 -14.71 -14.64
C ALA A 268 11.84 -15.99 -14.54
N PRO A 269 11.99 -16.77 -13.45
CA PRO A 269 11.11 -17.90 -13.19
C PRO A 269 9.63 -17.51 -13.25
N LYS A 270 8.79 -18.44 -13.71
CA LYS A 270 7.34 -18.31 -13.69
C LYS A 270 6.71 -19.42 -12.85
N LEU A 271 5.47 -19.22 -12.44
CA LEU A 271 4.67 -20.21 -11.74
C LEU A 271 3.43 -20.57 -12.59
N VAL A 272 3.19 -21.85 -12.83
CA VAL A 272 1.88 -22.32 -13.30
C VAL A 272 0.87 -22.00 -12.20
N TRP A 273 -0.25 -21.38 -12.55
CA TRP A 273 -1.30 -21.08 -11.59
C TRP A 273 -1.67 -22.34 -10.78
N PRO A 274 -1.55 -22.31 -9.43
CA PRO A 274 -1.94 -23.44 -8.62
C PRO A 274 -3.42 -23.76 -8.83
N ALA A 275 -3.75 -25.06 -8.87
CA ALA A 275 -5.14 -25.50 -8.97
C ALA A 275 -5.97 -24.93 -7.81
N ASN A 276 -7.22 -24.54 -8.08
CA ASN A 276 -8.16 -23.94 -7.12
C ASN A 276 -7.74 -22.59 -6.50
N CYS A 277 -6.69 -21.93 -7.03
CA CYS A 277 -6.31 -20.58 -6.61
C CYS A 277 -7.35 -19.52 -7.04
N ASN A 278 -7.71 -18.62 -6.14
CA ASN A 278 -8.51 -17.44 -6.47
C ASN A 278 -7.62 -16.37 -7.12
N ARG A 279 -7.43 -16.51 -8.44
CA ARG A 279 -6.51 -15.65 -9.21
C ARG A 279 -6.85 -14.17 -9.11
N SER A 280 -8.14 -13.82 -9.16
CA SER A 280 -8.57 -12.41 -9.09
C SER A 280 -8.16 -11.78 -7.75
N GLU A 281 -8.43 -12.47 -6.65
CA GLU A 281 -8.06 -12.04 -5.29
C GLU A 281 -6.55 -11.94 -5.14
N ILE A 282 -5.80 -12.97 -5.55
CA ILE A 282 -4.34 -12.97 -5.42
C ILE A 282 -3.67 -11.88 -6.23
N VAL A 283 -4.13 -11.63 -7.46
CA VAL A 283 -3.60 -10.55 -8.29
C VAL A 283 -3.89 -9.20 -7.65
N ALA A 284 -5.11 -8.98 -7.16
CA ALA A 284 -5.47 -7.73 -6.48
C ALA A 284 -4.65 -7.53 -5.20
N MET A 285 -4.49 -8.56 -4.36
CA MET A 285 -3.67 -8.51 -3.15
C MET A 285 -2.20 -8.22 -3.45
N ALA A 286 -1.59 -8.98 -4.35
CA ALA A 286 -0.20 -8.81 -4.73
C ALA A 286 0.04 -7.42 -5.34
N ARG A 287 -0.88 -6.94 -6.18
CA ARG A 287 -0.84 -5.60 -6.75
C ARG A 287 -0.91 -4.52 -5.66
N ALA A 288 -1.87 -4.61 -4.76
CA ALA A 288 -2.03 -3.68 -3.64
C ALA A 288 -0.76 -3.60 -2.77
N ILE A 289 -0.21 -4.76 -2.39
CA ILE A 289 0.99 -4.84 -1.55
C ILE A 289 2.21 -4.27 -2.28
N CYS A 290 2.43 -4.65 -3.55
CA CYS A 290 3.53 -4.14 -4.35
C CYS A 290 3.41 -2.63 -4.59
N TRP A 291 2.20 -2.12 -4.81
CA TRP A 291 1.97 -0.68 -4.94
C TRP A 291 2.32 0.06 -3.64
N ALA A 292 1.85 -0.41 -2.48
CA ALA A 292 2.22 0.18 -1.20
C ALA A 292 3.75 0.18 -0.99
N ARG A 293 4.43 -0.94 -1.34
CA ARG A 293 5.89 -1.02 -1.28
C ARG A 293 6.56 -0.02 -2.22
N ASP A 294 6.06 0.14 -3.45
CA ASP A 294 6.59 1.12 -4.40
C ASP A 294 6.43 2.55 -3.86
N LEU A 295 5.27 2.91 -3.33
CA LEU A 295 5.03 4.24 -2.73
C LEU A 295 6.01 4.52 -1.58
N ILE A 296 6.18 3.57 -0.65
CA ILE A 296 7.08 3.69 0.52
C ILE A 296 8.56 3.71 0.10
N THR A 297 8.92 2.95 -0.93
CA THR A 297 10.32 2.81 -1.36
C THR A 297 10.76 3.98 -2.23
N THR A 298 9.83 4.64 -2.93
CA THR A 298 10.12 5.79 -3.77
C THR A 298 10.75 6.92 -2.94
N PRO A 299 11.86 7.54 -3.40
CA PRO A 299 12.45 8.69 -2.74
C PRO A 299 11.42 9.80 -2.54
N ALA A 300 11.51 10.54 -1.43
CA ALA A 300 10.56 11.61 -1.12
C ALA A 300 10.54 12.74 -2.19
N GLU A 301 11.65 12.94 -2.89
CA GLU A 301 11.70 13.87 -4.03
C GLU A 301 10.70 13.46 -5.12
N ASP A 302 10.57 12.16 -5.39
CA ASP A 302 9.66 11.59 -6.39
C ASP A 302 8.32 11.09 -5.79
N MET A 303 8.10 11.30 -4.49
CA MET A 303 6.88 10.88 -3.77
C MET A 303 6.46 11.90 -2.69
N GLY A 304 6.43 13.18 -3.06
CA GLY A 304 5.83 14.25 -2.24
C GLY A 304 4.29 14.23 -2.20
N PRO A 305 3.65 15.18 -1.47
CA PRO A 305 2.19 15.20 -1.30
C PRO A 305 1.38 15.17 -2.60
N GLN A 306 1.79 15.96 -3.60
CA GLN A 306 1.16 16.01 -4.92
C GLN A 306 1.34 14.71 -5.71
N HIS A 307 2.49 14.05 -5.58
CA HIS A 307 2.74 12.77 -6.23
C HIS A 307 1.89 11.65 -5.63
N LEU A 308 1.72 11.65 -4.30
CA LEU A 308 0.83 10.71 -3.61
C LEU A 308 -0.64 10.93 -4.01
N ALA A 309 -1.06 12.19 -4.19
CA ALA A 309 -2.37 12.52 -4.73
C ALA A 309 -2.55 12.01 -6.17
N ALA A 310 -1.55 12.19 -7.04
CA ALA A 310 -1.57 11.66 -8.40
C ALA A 310 -1.66 10.12 -8.43
N GLU A 311 -1.02 9.41 -7.50
CA GLU A 311 -1.17 7.95 -7.36
C GLU A 311 -2.60 7.56 -6.95
N ALA A 312 -3.26 8.33 -6.08
CA ALA A 312 -4.67 8.13 -5.75
C ALA A 312 -5.60 8.44 -6.95
N GLU A 313 -5.28 9.42 -7.79
CA GLU A 313 -5.98 9.70 -9.04
C GLU A 313 -5.87 8.54 -10.03
N ARG A 314 -4.67 7.96 -10.20
CA ARG A 314 -4.48 6.77 -11.06
C ARG A 314 -5.26 5.57 -10.55
N MET A 315 -5.25 5.32 -9.24
CA MET A 315 -6.09 4.30 -8.61
C MET A 315 -7.57 4.54 -8.93
N ALA A 316 -8.07 5.75 -8.70
CA ALA A 316 -9.47 6.09 -8.94
C ALA A 316 -9.87 5.95 -10.42
N ALA A 317 -9.01 6.38 -11.36
CA ALA A 317 -9.23 6.21 -12.79
C ALA A 317 -9.34 4.72 -13.16
N SER A 318 -8.42 3.90 -12.67
CA SER A 318 -8.39 2.46 -12.97
C SER A 318 -9.60 1.67 -12.44
N LEU A 319 -10.21 2.16 -11.35
CA LEU A 319 -11.43 1.57 -10.80
C LEU A 319 -12.67 2.01 -11.58
N ARG A 320 -12.66 3.24 -12.14
CA ARG A 320 -13.76 3.73 -12.98
C ARG A 320 -13.82 3.05 -14.34
N ASP A 321 -12.67 2.77 -14.94
CA ASP A 321 -12.57 2.14 -16.26
C ASP A 321 -12.44 0.61 -16.23
N GLY A 322 -12.33 0.02 -15.03
CA GLY A 322 -12.20 -1.43 -14.84
C GLY A 322 -10.81 -2.01 -15.13
N SER A 323 -9.85 -1.21 -15.60
CA SER A 323 -8.47 -1.65 -15.90
C SER A 323 -7.68 -2.04 -14.64
N GLY A 324 -8.12 -1.56 -13.48
CA GLY A 324 -7.56 -1.88 -12.18
C GLY A 324 -8.05 -3.20 -11.59
N VAL A 325 -8.97 -3.93 -12.23
CA VAL A 325 -9.59 -5.14 -11.67
C VAL A 325 -8.82 -6.39 -12.12
N GLY A 326 -8.72 -7.39 -11.23
CA GLY A 326 -7.99 -8.63 -11.49
C GLY A 326 -8.48 -9.42 -12.72
N VAL A 327 -7.74 -10.47 -13.08
CA VAL A 327 -8.02 -11.33 -14.25
C VAL A 327 -9.44 -11.92 -14.16
N GLY A 328 -10.25 -11.68 -15.19
CA GLY A 328 -11.55 -12.35 -15.37
C GLY A 328 -12.80 -11.54 -15.02
N SER A 329 -12.67 -10.26 -14.66
CA SER A 329 -13.84 -9.37 -14.54
C SER A 329 -14.22 -8.76 -15.90
N SER A 330 -15.52 -8.66 -16.19
CA SER A 330 -16.06 -7.92 -17.34
C SER A 330 -15.57 -6.47 -17.29
N SER A 331 -15.46 -5.82 -18.46
CA SER A 331 -15.06 -4.42 -18.65
C SER A 331 -16.11 -3.42 -18.10
N GLU A 332 -16.73 -3.73 -16.98
CA GLU A 332 -17.75 -2.93 -16.31
C GLU A 332 -17.15 -2.23 -15.09
N SER A 333 -17.62 -1.02 -14.81
CA SER A 333 -17.23 -0.26 -13.62
C SER A 333 -17.48 -1.08 -12.35
N VAL A 334 -16.49 -1.11 -11.44
CA VAL A 334 -16.63 -1.83 -10.16
C VAL A 334 -17.51 -1.12 -9.13
N GLY A 335 -17.96 0.10 -9.43
CA GLY A 335 -18.81 0.87 -8.54
C GLY A 335 -18.71 2.38 -8.77
N GLU A 336 -19.35 3.14 -7.89
CA GLU A 336 -19.29 4.59 -7.95
C GLU A 336 -18.02 5.07 -7.23
N VAL A 337 -17.13 5.74 -7.96
CA VAL A 337 -15.84 6.26 -7.44
C VAL A 337 -15.86 7.78 -7.41
N LYS A 338 -15.75 8.36 -6.21
CA LYS A 338 -15.55 9.81 -6.01
C LYS A 338 -14.14 10.05 -5.46
N LEU A 339 -13.50 11.10 -5.95
CA LEU A 339 -12.20 11.53 -5.46
C LEU A 339 -12.22 13.05 -5.34
N ARG A 340 -11.90 13.57 -4.16
CA ARG A 340 -11.70 14.98 -3.88
C ARG A 340 -10.29 15.18 -3.39
N ILE A 341 -9.59 16.16 -3.96
CA ILE A 341 -8.25 16.57 -3.57
C ILE A 341 -8.33 18.03 -3.13
N LEU A 342 -7.90 18.34 -1.90
CA LEU A 342 -7.78 19.72 -1.40
C LEU A 342 -6.31 20.08 -1.31
N THR A 343 -5.89 21.21 -1.88
CA THR A 343 -4.47 21.58 -1.94
C THR A 343 -4.20 22.94 -1.31
N GLY A 344 -3.14 23.04 -0.51
CA GLY A 344 -2.66 24.30 0.05
C GLY A 344 -3.76 25.06 0.81
N ASP A 345 -4.03 26.30 0.42
CA ASP A 345 -4.98 27.18 1.13
C ASP A 345 -6.45 26.73 1.04
N GLU A 346 -6.80 25.78 0.16
CA GLU A 346 -8.10 25.09 0.20
C GLU A 346 -8.33 24.37 1.54
N LEU A 347 -7.26 23.83 2.12
CA LEU A 347 -7.32 23.18 3.43
C LEU A 347 -7.79 24.16 4.51
N LEU A 348 -7.37 25.42 4.44
CA LEU A 348 -7.81 26.46 5.39
C LEU A 348 -9.29 26.79 5.26
N ARG A 349 -9.80 26.84 4.01
CA ARG A 349 -11.22 27.08 3.71
C ARG A 349 -12.11 25.96 4.23
N GLU A 350 -11.63 24.72 4.15
CA GLU A 350 -12.34 23.50 4.57
C GLU A 350 -12.06 23.11 6.04
N GLY A 351 -11.28 23.91 6.76
CA GLY A 351 -11.00 23.74 8.19
C GLY A 351 -9.87 22.78 8.55
N PHE A 352 -9.13 22.22 7.58
CA PHE A 352 -7.94 21.37 7.76
C PHE A 352 -6.69 22.18 8.11
N ARG A 353 -6.79 22.98 9.17
CA ARG A 353 -5.78 23.94 9.61
C ARG A 353 -4.52 23.27 10.17
N ALA A 354 -4.63 22.12 10.81
CA ALA A 354 -3.48 21.38 11.32
C ALA A 354 -2.71 20.71 10.18
N VAL A 355 -3.41 20.18 9.17
CA VAL A 355 -2.77 19.68 7.93
C VAL A 355 -2.00 20.79 7.23
N HIS A 356 -2.62 21.96 7.06
CA HIS A 356 -1.96 23.13 6.46
C HIS A 356 -0.75 23.57 7.29
N ALA A 357 -0.91 23.74 8.60
CA ALA A 357 0.16 24.23 9.47
C ALA A 357 1.42 23.35 9.43
N VAL A 358 1.25 22.02 9.41
CA VAL A 358 2.37 21.08 9.32
C VAL A 358 3.07 21.17 7.96
N GLY A 359 2.32 21.15 6.86
CA GLY A 359 2.91 21.02 5.52
C GLY A 359 3.29 22.34 4.83
N ARG A 360 2.87 23.50 5.34
CA ARG A 360 3.07 24.81 4.66
C ARG A 360 4.55 25.18 4.41
N ALA A 361 5.48 24.55 5.13
CA ALA A 361 6.91 24.84 5.03
C ALA A 361 7.57 24.23 3.79
N CYS A 362 6.98 23.17 3.23
CA CYS A 362 7.48 22.56 2.02
C CYS A 362 7.13 23.44 0.81
N TYR A 363 8.01 23.45 -0.21
CA TYR A 363 7.72 24.10 -1.49
C TYR A 363 6.57 23.41 -2.24
N ARG A 364 6.33 22.11 -1.96
CA ARG A 364 5.17 21.37 -2.44
C ARG A 364 4.04 21.52 -1.42
N PRO A 365 2.89 22.08 -1.81
CA PRO A 365 1.81 22.36 -0.88
C PRO A 365 1.26 21.06 -0.25
N PRO A 366 0.78 21.12 1.01
CA PRO A 366 0.06 20.00 1.61
C PRO A 366 -1.24 19.71 0.88
N VAL A 367 -1.67 18.45 0.94
CA VAL A 367 -2.86 17.94 0.27
C VAL A 367 -3.72 17.13 1.23
N LEU A 368 -5.05 17.16 1.07
CA LEU A 368 -5.94 16.13 1.60
C LEU A 368 -6.51 15.34 0.43
N ILE A 369 -6.32 14.02 0.47
CA ILE A 369 -6.94 13.06 -0.45
C ILE A 369 -8.18 12.48 0.25
N ASP A 370 -9.34 12.61 -0.37
CA ASP A 370 -10.62 12.03 0.06
C ASP A 370 -11.19 11.17 -1.06
N PHE A 371 -10.90 9.87 -0.99
CA PHE A 371 -11.38 8.86 -1.93
C PHE A 371 -12.59 8.16 -1.35
N GLN A 372 -13.63 7.98 -2.15
CA GLN A 372 -14.86 7.30 -1.76
C GLN A 372 -15.26 6.29 -2.83
N TRP A 373 -15.72 5.13 -2.40
CA TRP A 373 -16.20 4.07 -3.28
C TRP A 373 -17.42 3.36 -2.67
N GLN A 374 -18.35 2.97 -3.54
CA GLN A 374 -19.45 2.08 -3.17
C GLN A 374 -19.79 1.12 -4.32
N PRO A 375 -20.27 -0.11 -4.04
CA PRO A 375 -20.67 -1.07 -5.06
C PRO A 375 -21.74 -0.51 -6.01
N ALA A 376 -21.72 -0.94 -7.28
CA ALA A 376 -22.70 -0.52 -8.28
C ALA A 376 -24.15 -0.85 -7.88
N SER A 377 -24.38 -1.96 -7.16
CA SER A 377 -25.69 -2.34 -6.60
C SER A 377 -26.25 -1.34 -5.57
N CYS A 378 -25.41 -0.41 -5.11
CA CYS A 378 -25.74 0.66 -4.18
C CYS A 378 -25.76 2.04 -4.84
N SER A 379 -25.66 2.12 -6.17
CA SER A 379 -25.69 3.42 -6.86
C SER A 379 -27.00 4.16 -6.61
N LEU A 380 -26.90 5.48 -6.45
CA LEU A 380 -28.04 6.39 -6.41
C LEU A 380 -28.88 6.25 -7.68
N ASP A 381 -30.21 6.34 -7.57
CA ASP A 381 -31.05 6.68 -8.72
C ASP A 381 -30.63 8.11 -9.15
N PRO A 382 -30.21 8.35 -10.41
CA PRO A 382 -29.76 9.67 -10.87
C PRO A 382 -30.83 10.78 -10.75
N LYS A 383 -32.09 10.44 -10.44
CA LYS A 383 -33.19 11.40 -10.17
C LYS A 383 -33.51 11.61 -8.69
N SER A 384 -32.83 10.91 -7.78
CA SER A 384 -33.06 10.97 -6.34
C SER A 384 -31.79 11.44 -5.62
N SER A 385 -31.91 12.51 -4.82
CA SER A 385 -30.84 12.95 -3.90
C SER A 385 -30.70 12.03 -2.68
N THR A 386 -31.61 11.07 -2.51
CA THR A 386 -31.64 10.11 -1.41
C THR A 386 -30.94 8.81 -1.84
N PRO A 387 -30.03 8.25 -1.02
CA PRO A 387 -29.44 6.92 -1.23
C PRO A 387 -30.50 5.87 -1.56
N SER A 388 -30.20 4.97 -2.50
CA SER A 388 -31.01 3.76 -2.68
C SER A 388 -31.12 3.04 -1.33
N ALA A 389 -32.30 2.53 -0.97
CA ALA A 389 -32.55 1.84 0.31
C ALA A 389 -31.58 0.66 0.55
N THR A 390 -30.91 0.17 -0.50
CA THR A 390 -29.87 -0.86 -0.47
C THR A 390 -28.48 -0.30 -0.07
N ALA A 391 -28.16 0.95 -0.41
CA ALA A 391 -26.89 1.60 -0.10
C ALA A 391 -26.76 2.00 1.38
N SER A 392 -27.86 2.48 1.98
CA SER A 392 -27.89 2.86 3.41
C SER A 392 -27.69 1.66 4.33
N LYS A 393 -27.95 0.43 3.87
CA LYS A 393 -27.76 -0.80 4.66
C LYS A 393 -26.32 -1.29 4.72
N LEU A 394 -25.42 -0.82 3.85
CA LEU A 394 -24.02 -1.21 3.90
C LEU A 394 -23.23 -0.39 4.93
N PRO A 395 -22.35 -1.04 5.73
CA PRO A 395 -21.55 -0.33 6.71
C PRO A 395 -20.60 0.66 6.03
N LEU A 396 -20.50 1.86 6.60
CA LEU A 396 -19.50 2.86 6.22
C LEU A 396 -18.15 2.52 6.87
N LEU A 397 -17.19 2.07 6.06
CA LEU A 397 -15.81 1.86 6.45
C LEU A 397 -14.98 3.08 6.04
N THR A 398 -14.50 3.85 7.02
CA THR A 398 -13.54 4.94 6.78
C THR A 398 -12.14 4.54 7.22
N LEU A 399 -11.19 4.56 6.28
CA LEU A 399 -9.77 4.35 6.53
C LEU A 399 -9.05 5.69 6.56
N VAL A 400 -8.20 5.92 7.57
CA VAL A 400 -7.40 7.15 7.69
C VAL A 400 -5.92 6.80 7.75
N GLY A 401 -5.12 7.39 6.86
CA GLY A 401 -3.69 7.09 6.76
C GLY A 401 -2.81 8.32 6.89
N LYS A 402 -1.80 8.28 7.78
CA LYS A 402 -0.77 9.32 7.91
C LYS A 402 0.03 9.42 6.60
N GLY A 403 0.02 10.60 5.96
CA GLY A 403 0.71 10.87 4.69
C GLY A 403 1.90 11.82 4.80
N VAL A 404 2.77 11.67 5.79
CA VAL A 404 3.99 12.50 5.88
C VAL A 404 5.03 11.96 4.90
N CYS A 405 5.10 12.57 3.72
CA CYS A 405 5.92 12.11 2.59
C CYS A 405 7.43 12.18 2.87
N PHE A 406 7.83 13.15 3.67
CA PHE A 406 9.14 13.21 4.31
C PHE A 406 9.04 13.99 5.62
N ASP A 407 9.78 13.53 6.62
CA ASP A 407 9.78 14.08 7.95
C ASP A 407 11.19 14.46 8.39
N SER A 408 11.52 15.75 8.35
CA SER A 408 12.76 16.25 8.95
C SER A 408 12.63 16.44 10.46
N GLY A 409 11.41 16.34 11.00
CA GLY A 409 11.01 16.75 12.34
C GLY A 409 10.62 18.21 12.48
N GLY A 410 10.64 19.00 11.39
CA GLY A 410 10.45 20.44 11.46
C GLY A 410 11.58 21.13 12.24
N LEU A 411 11.24 22.16 13.03
CA LEU A 411 12.23 22.92 13.80
C LEU A 411 12.85 22.12 14.96
N ASP A 412 12.11 21.16 15.53
CA ASP A 412 12.64 20.11 16.39
C ASP A 412 13.32 19.01 15.55
N ILE A 413 14.38 19.42 14.85
CA ILE A 413 15.00 18.65 13.77
C ILE A 413 15.54 17.29 14.23
N LYS A 414 15.29 16.25 13.44
CA LYS A 414 15.85 14.91 13.67
C LYS A 414 17.37 14.92 13.51
N SER A 415 18.03 14.02 14.23
CA SER A 415 19.42 13.66 13.93
C SER A 415 19.55 13.03 12.54
N ALA A 416 20.74 13.08 11.94
CA ALA A 416 21.00 12.46 10.62
C ALA A 416 20.62 10.98 10.58
N GLY A 417 20.88 10.23 11.67
CA GLY A 417 20.49 8.83 11.79
C GLY A 417 18.97 8.63 11.83
N GLY A 418 18.27 9.48 12.60
CA GLY A 418 16.80 9.47 12.68
C GLY A 418 16.13 9.83 11.36
N MET A 419 16.74 10.69 10.55
CA MET A 419 16.19 11.15 9.27
C MET A 419 16.36 10.13 8.12
N LYS A 420 17.30 9.19 8.24
CA LYS A 420 17.74 8.28 7.15
C LYS A 420 16.61 7.52 6.44
N THR A 421 15.54 7.19 7.16
CA THR A 421 14.44 6.37 6.64
C THR A 421 13.11 7.11 6.57
N MET A 422 13.10 8.45 6.69
CA MET A 422 11.88 9.24 6.86
C MET A 422 11.03 9.42 5.60
N LYS A 423 11.49 8.94 4.44
CA LYS A 423 10.59 8.72 3.29
C LYS A 423 9.47 7.71 3.57
N MET A 424 9.64 6.84 4.57
CA MET A 424 8.67 5.79 4.90
C MET A 424 7.56 6.28 5.86
N ASP A 425 7.59 7.55 6.27
CA ASP A 425 6.65 8.10 7.25
C ASP A 425 5.23 8.36 6.67
N MET A 426 5.07 8.11 5.37
CA MET A 426 3.80 8.00 4.64
C MET A 426 3.32 6.54 4.48
N GLY A 427 3.95 5.57 5.16
CA GLY A 427 3.57 4.16 5.07
C GLY A 427 2.13 3.88 5.49
N GLY A 428 1.58 4.68 6.41
CA GLY A 428 0.16 4.63 6.77
C GLY A 428 -0.75 4.98 5.59
N ALA A 429 -0.46 6.08 4.89
CA ALA A 429 -1.16 6.49 3.68
C ALA A 429 -1.07 5.44 2.57
N ALA A 430 0.14 4.93 2.29
CA ALA A 430 0.35 3.88 1.29
C ALA A 430 -0.50 2.64 1.58
N THR A 431 -0.56 2.23 2.85
CA THR A 431 -1.30 1.05 3.29
C THR A 431 -2.81 1.24 3.12
N VAL A 432 -3.37 2.39 3.53
CA VAL A 432 -4.83 2.62 3.41
C VAL A 432 -5.28 2.84 1.97
N LEU A 433 -4.44 3.45 1.12
CA LEU A 433 -4.72 3.55 -0.31
C LEU A 433 -4.73 2.16 -0.96
N ALA A 434 -3.72 1.34 -0.69
CA ALA A 434 -3.65 -0.04 -1.19
C ALA A 434 -4.80 -0.91 -0.68
N LEU A 435 -5.17 -0.80 0.61
CA LEU A 435 -6.33 -1.50 1.16
C LEU A 435 -7.63 -1.00 0.54
N GLY A 436 -7.77 0.32 0.33
CA GLY A 436 -8.94 0.89 -0.33
C GLY A 436 -9.09 0.39 -1.77
N TYR A 437 -7.99 0.33 -2.52
CA TYR A 437 -7.96 -0.32 -3.84
C TYR A 437 -8.39 -1.79 -3.77
N LEU A 438 -7.87 -2.57 -2.81
CA LEU A 438 -8.21 -3.98 -2.67
C LEU A 438 -9.71 -4.18 -2.36
N VAL A 439 -10.25 -3.40 -1.41
CA VAL A 439 -11.68 -3.42 -1.04
C VAL A 439 -12.56 -3.10 -2.24
N ALA A 440 -12.23 -2.04 -2.99
CA ALA A 440 -13.01 -1.61 -4.15
C ALA A 440 -12.89 -2.58 -5.34
N SER A 441 -11.69 -3.07 -5.63
CA SER A 441 -11.45 -4.01 -6.74
C SER A 441 -12.07 -5.38 -6.50
N GLN A 442 -12.19 -5.82 -5.24
CA GLN A 442 -12.90 -7.04 -4.85
C GLN A 442 -14.39 -6.82 -4.59
N GLN A 443 -14.89 -5.60 -4.80
CA GLN A 443 -16.30 -5.23 -4.66
C GLN A 443 -16.91 -5.67 -3.32
N LEU A 444 -16.16 -5.51 -2.22
CA LEU A 444 -16.65 -5.91 -0.90
C LEU A 444 -17.92 -5.13 -0.52
N PRO A 445 -18.84 -5.74 0.25
CA PRO A 445 -20.14 -5.13 0.55
C PRO A 445 -20.03 -4.05 1.64
N VAL A 446 -19.31 -2.96 1.36
CA VAL A 446 -19.11 -1.82 2.25
C VAL A 446 -19.22 -0.51 1.47
N ARG A 447 -19.58 0.59 2.14
CA ARG A 447 -19.29 1.94 1.63
C ARG A 447 -17.91 2.33 2.13
N LEU A 448 -16.97 2.56 1.23
CA LEU A 448 -15.59 2.86 1.59
C LEU A 448 -15.33 4.37 1.48
N ARG A 449 -14.64 4.92 2.48
CA ARG A 449 -13.96 6.22 2.41
C ARG A 449 -12.51 6.05 2.83
N VAL A 450 -11.59 6.70 2.13
CA VAL A 450 -10.16 6.73 2.45
C VAL A 450 -9.72 8.18 2.54
N LEU A 451 -9.27 8.59 3.72
CA LEU A 451 -8.78 9.94 4.01
C LEU A 451 -7.27 9.92 4.25
N VAL A 452 -6.53 10.67 3.45
CA VAL A 452 -5.07 10.80 3.58
C VAL A 452 -4.70 12.28 3.62
N PRO A 453 -4.39 12.84 4.81
CA PRO A 453 -3.68 14.10 4.90
C PRO A 453 -2.21 13.88 4.50
N ALA A 454 -1.84 14.40 3.33
CA ALA A 454 -0.51 14.29 2.75
C ALA A 454 0.27 15.59 2.94
N VAL A 455 1.42 15.53 3.60
CA VAL A 455 2.26 16.70 3.92
C VAL A 455 3.74 16.33 3.79
N GLU A 456 4.59 17.34 3.81
CA GLU A 456 6.01 17.19 4.10
C GLU A 456 6.35 18.09 5.28
N ASN A 457 6.98 17.54 6.32
CA ASN A 457 7.35 18.30 7.52
C ASN A 457 8.76 18.85 7.34
N SER A 458 8.84 20.07 6.80
CA SER A 458 10.08 20.71 6.36
C SER A 458 10.51 21.88 7.26
N VAL A 459 11.80 22.25 7.18
CA VAL A 459 12.36 23.45 7.79
C VAL A 459 12.44 24.58 6.77
N SER A 460 11.73 25.67 7.03
CA SER A 460 11.72 26.89 6.21
C SER A 460 11.33 28.10 7.07
N ALA A 461 11.40 29.31 6.51
CA ALA A 461 11.04 30.55 7.21
C ALA A 461 9.60 30.55 7.74
N ASN A 462 8.71 29.81 7.08
CA ASN A 462 7.29 29.69 7.42
C ASN A 462 6.95 28.37 8.16
N SER A 463 7.92 27.60 8.67
CA SER A 463 7.65 26.45 9.55
C SER A 463 6.84 26.87 10.77
N TYR A 464 5.93 26.00 11.21
CA TYR A 464 5.33 26.11 12.53
C TYR A 464 6.37 25.77 13.61
N ARG A 465 6.14 26.26 14.82
CA ARG A 465 7.15 26.30 15.88
C ARG A 465 6.68 25.57 17.13
N PRO A 466 7.61 25.12 18.00
CA PRO A 466 7.27 24.80 19.37
C PRO A 466 6.52 25.97 20.00
N LEU A 467 5.49 25.65 20.79
CA LEU A 467 4.56 26.57 21.46
C LEU A 467 3.61 27.33 20.53
N ASP A 468 3.63 27.10 19.21
CA ASP A 468 2.54 27.57 18.36
C ASP A 468 1.24 26.88 18.78
N VAL A 469 0.14 27.64 18.79
CA VAL A 469 -1.20 27.12 19.08
C VAL A 469 -1.99 26.98 17.78
N ILE A 470 -2.29 25.75 17.39
CA ILE A 470 -3.01 25.42 16.16
C ILE A 470 -4.47 25.13 16.50
N ARG A 471 -5.39 25.83 15.84
CA ARG A 471 -6.83 25.49 15.88
C ARG A 471 -7.10 24.34 14.91
N THR A 472 -7.66 23.24 15.38
CA THR A 472 -7.97 22.05 14.56
C THR A 472 -9.36 22.13 13.94
N LYS A 473 -9.66 21.20 13.03
CA LYS A 473 -10.98 21.05 12.41
C LYS A 473 -12.09 20.79 13.44
N ALA A 474 -11.78 20.11 14.54
CA ALA A 474 -12.71 19.88 15.65
C ALA A 474 -13.06 21.16 16.44
N GLY A 475 -12.46 22.30 16.09
CA GLY A 475 -12.68 23.57 16.77
C GLY A 475 -11.90 23.73 18.07
N ILE A 476 -11.20 22.69 18.53
CA ILE A 476 -10.28 22.73 19.67
C ILE A 476 -8.91 23.28 19.26
N THR A 477 -8.12 23.70 20.24
CA THR A 477 -6.76 24.23 20.01
C THR A 477 -5.72 23.27 20.58
N VAL A 478 -4.57 23.17 19.92
CA VAL A 478 -3.45 22.31 20.30
C VAL A 478 -2.20 23.17 20.35
N GLU A 479 -1.59 23.25 21.53
CA GLU A 479 -0.23 23.79 21.68
C GLU A 479 0.78 22.75 21.19
N VAL A 480 1.70 23.17 20.32
CA VAL A 480 2.71 22.30 19.73
C VAL A 480 3.88 22.15 20.70
N GLY A 481 3.92 21.06 21.45
CA GLY A 481 5.07 20.77 22.32
C GLY A 481 6.33 20.32 21.58
N ASN A 482 6.17 19.68 20.41
CA ASN A 482 7.28 19.18 19.58
C ASN A 482 6.81 19.08 18.11
N THR A 483 7.56 19.66 17.16
CA THR A 483 7.25 19.64 15.72
C THR A 483 7.52 18.29 15.05
N ASP A 484 8.24 17.38 15.70
CA ASP A 484 8.44 15.96 15.30
C ASP A 484 7.28 15.04 15.75
N ALA A 485 6.23 15.64 16.32
CA ALA A 485 4.97 14.98 16.64
C ALA A 485 3.85 15.37 15.66
N GLU A 486 4.20 15.72 14.42
CA GLU A 486 3.34 16.24 13.36
C GLU A 486 2.24 15.27 12.93
N GLY A 487 2.52 13.96 12.90
CA GLY A 487 1.59 12.95 12.39
C GLY A 487 0.25 12.94 13.13
N ARG A 488 0.25 13.19 14.44
CA ARG A 488 -1.00 13.26 15.22
C ARG A 488 -1.80 14.53 14.92
N LEU A 489 -1.14 15.63 14.54
CA LEU A 489 -1.79 16.89 14.22
C LEU A 489 -2.57 16.75 12.91
N ILE A 490 -1.94 16.20 11.86
CA ILE A 490 -2.61 16.01 10.57
C ILE A 490 -3.73 14.96 10.67
N LEU A 491 -3.55 13.92 11.49
CA LEU A 491 -4.56 12.90 11.72
C LEU A 491 -5.75 13.43 12.53
N ALA A 492 -5.56 14.39 13.45
CA ALA A 492 -6.66 14.96 14.23
C ALA A 492 -7.73 15.61 13.33
N ASP A 493 -7.30 16.38 12.32
CA ASP A 493 -8.23 16.97 11.35
C ASP A 493 -8.90 15.90 10.48
N ALA A 494 -8.15 14.90 10.01
CA ALA A 494 -8.69 13.82 9.17
C ALA A 494 -9.68 12.91 9.92
N LEU A 495 -9.42 12.60 11.20
CA LEU A 495 -10.34 11.84 12.05
C LEU A 495 -11.61 12.63 12.36
N THR A 496 -11.51 13.94 12.54
CA THR A 496 -12.69 14.80 12.70
C THR A 496 -13.57 14.76 11.47
N GLU A 497 -12.97 14.84 10.28
CA GLU A 497 -13.67 14.71 9.00
C GLU A 497 -14.31 13.32 8.82
N ALA A 498 -13.62 12.25 9.23
CA ALA A 498 -14.16 10.89 9.17
C ALA A 498 -15.44 10.73 10.01
N LEU A 499 -15.46 11.31 11.22
CA LEU A 499 -16.60 11.23 12.14
C LEU A 499 -17.79 12.10 11.70
N ALA A 500 -17.55 13.23 11.05
CA ALA A 500 -18.63 14.12 10.60
C ALA A 500 -19.61 13.45 9.61
N CYS A 501 -19.12 12.50 8.80
CA CYS A 501 -19.97 11.75 7.86
C CYS A 501 -20.80 10.62 8.51
N GLN A 502 -20.54 10.25 9.77
CA GLN A 502 -21.38 9.29 10.48
C GLN A 502 -22.68 9.95 10.97
N VAL A 503 -22.56 11.18 11.49
CA VAL A 503 -23.68 11.94 12.04
C VAL A 503 -24.73 12.29 10.98
N SER A 504 -24.31 12.60 9.76
CA SER A 504 -25.24 12.91 8.65
C SER A 504 -26.10 11.72 8.23
N VAL A 505 -25.66 10.48 8.46
CA VAL A 505 -26.46 9.28 8.13
C VAL A 505 -27.49 9.01 9.23
N GLU A 506 -27.13 9.18 10.50
CA GLU A 506 -28.04 8.99 11.64
C GLU A 506 -29.15 10.06 11.69
N GLU A 507 -28.84 11.32 11.37
CA GLU A 507 -29.85 12.39 11.32
C GLU A 507 -30.87 12.19 10.18
N GLU A 508 -30.45 11.64 9.04
CA GLU A 508 -31.35 11.30 7.92
C GLU A 508 -32.26 10.08 8.25
N GLU A 509 -31.75 9.09 8.98
CA GLU A 509 -32.53 7.93 9.44
C GLU A 509 -33.57 8.34 10.51
N GLU A 510 -33.20 9.16 11.50
CA GLU A 510 -34.12 9.69 12.51
C GLU A 510 -35.24 10.57 11.90
N GLU A 511 -34.93 11.38 10.88
CA GLU A 511 -35.94 12.16 10.18
C GLU A 511 -36.88 11.29 9.33
N GLY A 512 -36.37 10.18 8.78
CA GLY A 512 -37.16 9.17 8.08
C GLY A 512 -38.19 8.50 8.98
N GLU A 513 -37.76 8.00 10.15
CA GLU A 513 -38.65 7.35 11.13
C GLU A 513 -39.68 8.33 11.72
N LYS A 514 -39.30 9.59 11.98
CA LYS A 514 -40.25 10.62 12.45
C LYS A 514 -41.30 10.99 11.42
N LYS A 515 -41.02 10.87 10.11
CA LYS A 515 -41.99 11.08 9.03
C LYS A 515 -42.94 9.90 8.87
N GLU A 516 -42.47 8.68 9.12
CA GLU A 516 -43.28 7.46 9.06
C GLU A 516 -44.21 7.33 10.28
N GLY A 517 -43.73 7.66 11.49
CA GLY A 517 -44.53 7.69 12.72
C GLY A 517 -45.59 8.81 12.78
N ARG A 518 -45.54 9.81 11.90
CA ARG A 518 -46.58 10.84 11.73
C ARG A 518 -47.66 10.50 10.70
N ARG A 519 -47.51 9.38 9.98
CA ARG A 519 -48.48 8.85 9.02
C ARG A 519 -49.27 7.64 9.54
N GLY A 520 -49.03 7.23 10.80
CA GLY A 520 -49.76 6.16 11.49
C GLY A 520 -50.95 6.66 12.29
#